data_AF-I7G4Q7-F1
#
_entry.id   AF-I7G4Q7-F1
#
_cell.length_a   1.000
_cell.length_b   1.000
_cell.length_c   1.000
_cell.angle_alpha   90.00
_cell.angle_beta   90.00
_cell.angle_gamma   90.00
#
_symmetry.space_group_name_H-M   'P 1'
#
loop_
_entity.id
_entity.type
_entity.pdbx_description
1 polymer ?
#
loop_
_entity_poly.entity_id
_entity_poly.type
_entity_poly.pdbx_seq_one_letter_code
_entity_poly.pdbx_strand_id
1 'polypeptide(L)'
;MMRIAHQRTERASMKRTAGVLFSGLVAGFMIVGCSPAVTGGDTTCEDFLGQDEKTQDDAVAKMLKDEKGTDAAQLEITGTRVAVQAFCQTAGKQDSKIKEAPHL
;
A
#
# COMPACT_ATOMS: atom_id res chain seq x y z
N MET A 1 -33.55 -18.52 -2.84
CA MET A 1 -32.17 -18.75 -3.29
C MET A 1 -31.67 -17.50 -4.00
N MET A 2 -30.57 -16.93 -3.51
CA MET A 2 -29.66 -15.93 -4.11
C MET A 2 -30.25 -14.84 -5.03
N ARG A 3 -30.57 -13.67 -4.46
CA ARG A 3 -30.33 -12.33 -5.08
C ARG A 3 -30.12 -11.29 -3.97
N ILE A 4 -28.99 -11.39 -3.27
CA ILE A 4 -28.46 -10.35 -2.38
C ILE A 4 -27.13 -9.93 -3.00
N ALA A 5 -26.98 -8.62 -3.29
CA ALA A 5 -25.73 -7.87 -3.53
C ALA A 5 -25.81 -6.86 -4.70
N HIS A 6 -27.00 -6.44 -5.14
CA HIS A 6 -27.09 -5.33 -6.09
C HIS A 6 -28.36 -4.50 -5.88
N GLN A 7 -28.41 -3.71 -4.81
CA GLN A 7 -29.17 -2.45 -4.74
C GLN A 7 -29.02 -1.81 -3.37
N ARG A 8 -28.29 -0.70 -3.28
CA ARG A 8 -28.72 0.50 -2.53
C ARG A 8 -27.79 1.68 -2.78
N THR A 9 -27.68 2.04 -4.05
CA THR A 9 -27.38 3.43 -4.41
C THR A 9 -28.74 4.06 -4.73
N GLU A 10 -29.04 5.16 -4.02
CA GLU A 10 -30.12 6.12 -4.25
C GLU A 10 -31.50 5.85 -3.62
N ARG A 11 -31.76 6.45 -2.45
CA ARG A 11 -32.70 7.60 -2.30
C ARG A 11 -32.90 7.97 -0.83
N ALA A 12 -32.49 9.21 -0.54
CA ALA A 12 -33.12 10.17 0.36
C ALA A 12 -33.54 9.73 1.78
N SER A 13 -32.79 10.22 2.76
CA SER A 13 -33.40 10.83 3.94
C SER A 13 -32.57 12.02 4.40
N MET A 14 -32.67 13.11 3.63
CA MET A 14 -32.29 14.46 4.09
C MET A 14 -33.30 14.87 5.18
N LYS A 15 -32.94 14.68 6.45
CA LYS A 15 -33.66 15.21 7.60
C LYS A 15 -32.69 16.01 8.46
N ARG A 16 -32.76 17.34 8.25
CA ARG A 16 -32.60 18.45 9.20
C ARG A 16 -31.82 18.14 10.49
N THR A 17 -30.63 18.74 10.60
CA THR A 17 -30.11 19.49 11.76
C THR A 17 -28.73 20.01 11.36
N ALA A 18 -28.60 21.31 11.12
CA ALA A 18 -28.06 22.28 12.08
C ALA A 18 -26.53 22.24 12.12
N GLY A 19 -25.95 23.42 11.90
CA GLY A 19 -24.58 23.62 11.48
C GLY A 19 -23.53 23.01 12.39
N VAL A 20 -22.40 22.69 11.77
CA VAL A 20 -21.12 22.70 12.44
C VAL A 20 -20.14 23.39 11.51
N LEU A 21 -19.87 24.66 11.82
CA LEU A 21 -18.72 25.39 11.33
C LEU A 21 -17.50 24.78 12.03
N PHE A 22 -16.65 24.06 11.30
CA PHE A 22 -15.27 23.81 11.72
C PHE A 22 -14.34 24.21 10.58
N SER A 23 -13.93 25.48 10.61
CA SER A 23 -12.59 25.86 10.16
C SER A 23 -11.60 25.17 11.08
N GLY A 24 -11.04 24.08 10.60
CA GLY A 24 -9.96 23.35 11.24
C GLY A 24 -9.21 22.64 10.13
N LEU A 25 -8.02 23.12 9.85
CA LEU A 25 -7.06 22.52 8.92
C LEU A 25 -6.57 21.19 9.52
N VAL A 26 -7.43 20.19 9.54
CA VAL A 26 -7.02 18.80 9.65
C VAL A 26 -7.12 18.31 8.22
N ALA A 27 -5.96 18.16 7.58
CA ALA A 27 -5.84 17.34 6.39
C ALA A 27 -6.43 15.99 6.77
N GLY A 28 -7.72 15.82 6.46
CA GLY A 28 -8.41 14.57 6.62
C GLY A 28 -7.61 13.59 5.82
N PHE A 29 -6.87 12.72 6.52
CA PHE A 29 -6.32 11.52 5.97
C PHE A 29 -7.50 10.83 5.31
N MET A 30 -7.52 10.97 3.99
CA MET A 30 -8.57 10.49 3.11
C MET A 30 -8.70 9.00 3.40
N ILE A 31 -9.77 8.61 4.09
CA ILE A 31 -10.15 7.22 4.28
C ILE A 31 -10.71 6.70 2.94
N VAL A 32 -9.82 6.55 1.96
CA VAL A 32 -10.03 5.85 0.69
C VAL A 32 -8.82 4.95 0.49
N GLY A 33 -8.94 3.70 0.91
CA GLY A 33 -8.13 2.54 0.46
C GLY A 33 -6.67 2.80 0.11
N CYS A 34 -5.95 3.57 0.93
CA CYS A 34 -4.62 4.05 0.63
C CYS A 34 -3.63 2.97 1.06
N SER A 35 -3.32 2.01 0.17
CA SER A 35 -1.97 1.42 0.22
C SER A 35 -1.03 2.63 0.21
N PRO A 36 -0.25 2.87 1.28
CA PRO A 36 0.57 4.08 1.41
C PRO A 36 1.31 4.22 0.09
N ALA A 37 1.10 5.35 -0.60
CA ALA A 37 1.44 5.54 -2.01
C ALA A 37 2.74 4.80 -2.32
N VAL A 38 2.64 3.65 -2.99
CA VAL A 38 3.73 2.67 -3.03
C VAL A 38 4.98 3.39 -3.55
N THR A 39 5.90 3.67 -2.63
CA THR A 39 7.10 4.47 -2.92
C THR A 39 8.18 3.61 -3.58
N GLY A 40 7.89 2.34 -3.86
CA GLY A 40 8.82 1.39 -4.46
C GLY A 40 9.97 1.14 -3.50
N GLY A 41 11.19 1.32 -3.98
CA GLY A 41 12.43 1.12 -3.22
C GLY A 41 12.54 1.95 -1.92
N ASP A 42 11.82 3.07 -1.82
CA ASP A 42 11.83 3.97 -0.66
C ASP A 42 10.89 3.56 0.48
N THR A 43 10.17 2.45 0.32
CA THR A 43 9.35 1.85 1.37
C THR A 43 10.26 1.45 2.54
N THR A 44 9.88 1.74 3.78
CA THR A 44 10.63 1.28 4.95
C THR A 44 10.36 -0.20 5.21
N CYS A 45 11.28 -0.87 5.89
CA CYS A 45 11.09 -2.26 6.31
C CYS A 45 9.87 -2.42 7.24
N GLU A 46 9.60 -1.44 8.11
CA GLU A 46 8.39 -1.43 8.96
C GLU A 46 7.11 -1.38 8.13
N ASP A 47 7.03 -0.43 7.19
CA ASP A 47 5.88 -0.26 6.32
C ASP A 47 5.68 -1.48 5.42
N PHE A 48 6.77 -2.05 4.90
CA PHE A 48 6.74 -3.20 4.00
C PHE A 48 6.26 -4.48 4.69
N LEU A 49 6.75 -4.77 5.90
CA LEU A 49 6.32 -5.94 6.66
C LEU A 49 4.88 -5.79 7.20
N GLY A 50 4.40 -4.56 7.39
CA GLY A 50 3.03 -4.26 7.79
C GLY A 50 1.99 -4.34 6.67
N GLN A 51 2.43 -4.47 5.41
CA GLN A 51 1.57 -4.52 4.23
C GLN A 51 1.14 -5.95 3.88
N ASP A 52 0.02 -6.08 3.16
CA ASP A 52 -0.38 -7.36 2.57
C ASP A 52 0.54 -7.77 1.40
N GLU A 53 0.52 -9.05 1.05
CA GLU A 53 1.41 -9.62 0.01
C GLU A 53 1.30 -8.89 -1.33
N LYS A 54 0.09 -8.49 -1.74
CA LYS A 54 -0.12 -7.82 -3.02
C LYS A 54 0.49 -6.42 -3.01
N THR A 55 0.34 -5.67 -1.92
CA THR A 55 0.97 -4.35 -1.80
C THR A 55 2.51 -4.47 -1.74
N GLN A 56 3.03 -5.50 -1.07
CA GLN A 56 4.47 -5.80 -1.08
C GLN A 56 4.98 -6.11 -2.49
N ASP A 57 4.24 -6.88 -3.27
CA ASP A 57 4.57 -7.16 -4.68
C ASP A 57 4.60 -5.90 -5.52
N ASP A 58 3.61 -5.02 -5.37
CA ASP A 58 3.57 -3.75 -6.10
C ASP A 58 4.77 -2.86 -5.73
N ALA A 59 5.21 -2.87 -4.47
CA ALA A 59 6.39 -2.15 -4.01
C ALA A 59 7.69 -2.70 -4.60
N VAL A 60 7.84 -4.03 -4.61
CA VAL A 60 9.00 -4.70 -5.19
C VAL A 60 9.02 -4.57 -6.71
N ALA A 61 7.87 -4.72 -7.39
CA ALA A 61 7.75 -4.55 -8.82
C ALA A 61 8.15 -3.14 -9.25
N LYS A 62 7.69 -2.13 -8.51
CA LYS A 62 8.10 -0.74 -8.73
C LYS A 62 9.59 -0.53 -8.47
N MET A 63 10.13 -1.06 -7.38
CA MET A 63 11.56 -1.00 -7.07
C MET A 63 12.41 -1.59 -8.21
N LEU A 64 12.09 -2.82 -8.63
CA LEU A 64 12.79 -3.50 -9.72
C LEU A 64 12.65 -2.74 -11.05
N LYS A 65 11.49 -2.13 -11.31
CA LYS A 65 11.27 -1.31 -12.51
C LYS A 65 12.06 -0.01 -12.48
N ASP A 66 12.14 0.67 -11.35
CA ASP A 66 12.90 1.91 -11.20
C ASP A 66 14.41 1.64 -11.35
N GLU A 67 14.89 0.48 -10.89
CA GLU A 67 16.29 0.03 -11.03
C GLU A 67 16.63 -0.48 -12.44
N LYS A 68 15.79 -1.37 -13.01
CA LYS A 68 16.05 -2.05 -14.29
C LYS A 68 15.49 -1.30 -15.51
N GLY A 69 14.63 -0.30 -15.30
CA GLY A 69 13.92 0.44 -16.36
C GLY A 69 12.83 -0.35 -17.09
N THR A 70 12.54 -1.58 -16.68
CA THR A 70 11.57 -2.49 -17.32
C THR A 70 10.79 -3.29 -16.28
N ASP A 71 9.61 -3.80 -16.65
CA ASP A 71 8.79 -4.60 -15.75
C ASP A 71 9.43 -5.97 -15.46
N ALA A 72 9.59 -6.28 -14.16
CA ALA A 72 10.15 -7.56 -13.72
C ALA A 72 9.15 -8.71 -13.86
N ALA A 73 9.67 -9.93 -14.03
CA ALA A 73 8.83 -11.12 -14.06
C ALA A 73 8.23 -11.42 -12.67
N GLN A 74 7.04 -12.01 -12.61
CA GLN A 74 6.36 -12.35 -11.35
C GLN A 74 7.24 -13.20 -10.40
N LEU A 75 8.07 -14.08 -10.96
CA LEU A 75 9.02 -14.88 -10.19
C LEU A 75 10.15 -14.04 -9.58
N GLU A 76 10.66 -13.04 -10.29
CA GLU A 76 11.67 -12.11 -9.76
C GLU A 76 11.08 -11.23 -8.67
N ILE A 77 9.84 -10.75 -8.85
CA ILE A 77 9.10 -9.98 -7.85
C ILE A 77 8.93 -10.81 -6.58
N THR A 78 8.41 -12.04 -6.70
CA THR A 78 8.20 -12.93 -5.55
C THR A 78 9.52 -13.27 -4.86
N GLY A 79 10.57 -13.61 -5.61
CA GLY A 79 11.88 -13.94 -5.05
C GLY A 79 12.52 -12.75 -4.33
N THR A 80 12.41 -11.56 -4.93
CA THR A 80 12.89 -10.32 -4.32
C THR A 80 12.07 -9.94 -3.10
N ARG A 81 10.73 -10.11 -3.12
CA ARG A 81 9.87 -9.89 -1.96
C ARG A 81 10.32 -10.72 -0.77
N VAL A 82 10.57 -12.02 -0.98
CA VAL A 82 11.06 -12.90 0.10
C VAL A 82 12.45 -12.46 0.59
N ALA A 83 13.34 -12.05 -0.31
CA ALA A 83 14.66 -11.54 0.06
C ALA A 83 14.57 -10.23 0.88
N VAL A 84 13.70 -9.31 0.48
CA VAL A 84 13.39 -8.07 1.21
C VAL A 84 12.79 -8.38 2.58
N GLN A 85 11.81 -9.29 2.66
CA GLN A 85 11.22 -9.71 3.94
C GLN A 85 12.27 -10.29 4.87
N ALA A 86 13.16 -11.14 4.36
CA ALA A 86 14.26 -11.71 5.14
C ALA A 86 15.23 -10.62 5.58
N PHE A 87 15.64 -9.74 4.68
CA PHE A 87 16.50 -8.60 5.00
C PHE A 87 15.90 -7.75 6.11
N CYS A 88 14.64 -7.34 5.99
CA CYS A 88 13.95 -6.51 6.98
C CYS A 88 13.81 -7.18 8.35
N GLN A 89 13.79 -8.51 8.40
CA GLN A 89 13.71 -9.27 9.65
C GLN A 89 15.08 -9.55 10.29
N THR A 90 16.16 -9.64 9.50
CA THR A 90 17.46 -10.12 10.00
C THR A 90 18.59 -9.09 9.96
N ALA A 91 18.65 -8.26 8.92
CA ALA A 91 19.79 -7.41 8.62
C ALA A 91 19.44 -5.91 8.54
N GLY A 92 18.24 -5.60 8.05
CA GLY A 92 17.69 -4.26 8.03
C GLY A 92 17.19 -3.81 9.39
N LYS A 93 17.08 -2.50 9.57
CA LYS A 93 16.34 -1.87 10.67
C LYS A 93 14.92 -1.52 10.18
N GLN A 94 14.03 -1.17 11.11
CA GLN A 94 12.67 -0.75 10.76
C GLN A 94 12.63 0.41 9.77
N ASP A 95 13.58 1.34 9.89
CA ASP A 95 13.74 2.53 9.05
C ASP A 95 14.54 2.28 7.75
N SER A 96 15.18 1.11 7.61
CA SER A 96 15.90 0.75 6.39
C SER A 96 14.96 0.70 5.19
N LYS A 97 15.49 1.09 4.03
CA LYS A 97 14.71 1.10 2.78
C LYS A 97 14.79 -0.24 2.07
N ILE A 98 13.69 -0.68 1.47
CA ILE A 98 13.68 -1.99 0.80
C ILE A 98 14.63 -2.07 -0.41
N LYS A 99 15.01 -0.94 -1.03
CA LYS A 99 16.06 -0.91 -2.08
C LYS A 99 17.45 -1.30 -1.60
N GLU A 100 17.70 -1.26 -0.30
CA GLU A 100 18.97 -1.72 0.28
C GLU A 100 19.02 -3.25 0.39
N ALA A 101 17.86 -3.92 0.28
CA ALA A 101 17.80 -5.37 0.36
C ALA A 101 18.38 -6.03 -0.91
N PRO A 102 18.91 -7.26 -0.79
CA PRO A 102 19.31 -8.05 -1.94
C PRO A 102 18.10 -8.31 -2.84
N HIS A 103 18.27 -8.10 -4.13
CA HIS A 103 17.25 -8.32 -5.15
C HIS A 103 17.83 -9.09 -6.34
N LEU A 104 16.96 -9.83 -7.04
CA LEU A 104 17.32 -10.75 -8.14
C LEU A 104 17.44 -10.05 -9.50
#